data_AF-A0A913Z2H6-F1
#
_entry.id   AF-A0A913Z2H6-F1
#
_cell.length_a   1.000
_cell.length_b   1.000
_cell.length_c   1.000
_cell.angle_alpha   90.00
_cell.angle_beta   90.00
_cell.angle_gamma   90.00
#
_symmetry.space_group_name_H-M   'P 1'
#
loop_
_entity.id
_entity.type
_entity.pdbx_description
1 polymer ?
#
loop_
_entity_poly.entity_id
_entity_poly.type
_entity_poly.pdbx_seq_one_letter_code
_entity_poly.pdbx_strand_id
1 'polypeptide(L)'
;MYKKAKASFWTVEEVDLSKDLPHWESLKREERKFISHVLAFFAASDGIVNENLLQRFTREVQVLEARCFYGFQFTMENIHSEMYSLLIDTYIRYPEERTFLFNAIETLPCIKQKADWALNWINSETSTYGERVVAFAAVEGIFFSGSFASIFWLKKL
;
A
#
# COMPACT_ATOMS: atom_id res chain seq x y z
N MET A 1 -16.38 14.55 0.56
CA MET A 1 -15.33 13.52 0.74
C MET A 1 -14.01 14.13 1.21
N TYR A 2 -13.43 15.11 0.50
CA TYR A 2 -12.17 15.77 0.89
C TYR A 2 -12.08 16.19 2.36
N LYS A 3 -13.10 16.87 2.91
CA LYS A 3 -13.07 17.30 4.32
C LYS A 3 -12.97 16.12 5.31
N LYS A 4 -13.55 14.96 4.99
CA LYS A 4 -13.44 13.75 5.83
C LYS A 4 -12.03 13.16 5.74
N ALA A 5 -11.45 13.11 4.54
CA ALA A 5 -10.07 12.68 4.34
C ALA A 5 -9.10 13.58 5.12
N LYS A 6 -9.24 14.91 4.98
CA LYS A 6 -8.42 15.89 5.72
C LYS A 6 -8.54 15.74 7.24
N ALA A 7 -9.73 15.43 7.75
CA ALA A 7 -9.95 15.21 9.18
C ALA A 7 -9.35 13.89 9.70
N SER A 8 -8.87 13.02 8.80
CA SER A 8 -8.24 11.73 9.11
C SER A 8 -6.73 11.75 8.88
N PHE A 9 -6.13 12.95 8.80
CA PHE A 9 -4.68 13.09 8.68
C PHE A 9 -3.98 12.48 9.90
N TRP A 10 -2.88 11.78 9.65
CA TRP A 10 -1.98 11.22 10.66
C TRP A 10 -0.56 11.18 10.09
N THR A 11 0.46 11.07 10.94
CA THR A 11 1.86 10.85 10.53
C THR A 11 2.44 9.58 11.15
N VAL A 12 3.50 9.04 10.54
CA VAL A 12 4.08 7.75 10.96
C VAL A 12 4.60 7.78 12.39
N GLU A 13 5.03 8.94 12.89
CA GLU A 13 5.53 9.13 14.25
C GLU A 13 4.44 8.97 15.32
N GLU A 14 3.16 9.04 14.94
CA GLU A 14 2.05 8.77 15.85
C GLU A 14 1.90 7.26 16.19
N VAL A 15 2.58 6.38 15.44
CA VAL A 15 2.54 4.93 15.63
C VAL A 15 3.77 4.45 16.42
N ASP A 16 3.56 4.10 17.69
CA ASP A 16 4.62 3.56 18.55
C ASP A 16 4.90 2.08 18.24
N LEU A 17 6.07 1.81 17.64
CA LEU A 17 6.55 0.45 17.33
C LEU A 17 7.53 -0.11 18.39
N SER A 18 7.80 0.63 19.47
CA SER A 18 8.86 0.28 20.44
C SER A 18 8.66 -1.07 21.14
N LYS A 19 7.41 -1.56 21.18
CA LYS A 19 7.02 -2.81 21.84
C LYS A 19 6.85 -3.99 20.89
N ASP A 20 6.93 -3.76 19.58
CA ASP A 20 6.54 -4.78 18.60
C ASP A 20 7.61 -5.85 18.39
N LEU A 21 8.89 -5.50 18.57
CA LEU A 21 9.99 -6.41 18.28
C LEU A 21 9.95 -7.69 19.16
N PRO A 22 9.70 -7.62 20.47
CA PRO A 22 9.44 -8.82 21.29
C PRO A 22 8.27 -9.68 20.77
N HIS A 23 7.18 -9.05 20.30
CA HIS A 23 6.05 -9.78 19.72
C HIS A 23 6.45 -10.49 18.42
N TRP A 24 7.16 -9.80 17.53
CA TRP A 24 7.70 -10.35 16.29
C TRP A 24 8.60 -11.58 16.52
N GLU A 25 9.46 -11.52 17.53
CA GLU A 25 10.34 -12.63 17.91
C GLU A 25 9.57 -13.84 18.43
N SER A 26 8.46 -13.61 19.13
CA SER A 26 7.59 -14.66 19.68
C SER A 26 6.77 -15.42 18.62
N LEU A 27 6.60 -14.83 17.44
CA LEU A 27 5.85 -15.44 16.34
C LEU A 27 6.54 -16.70 15.80
N LYS A 28 5.74 -17.61 15.26
CA LYS A 28 6.25 -18.75 14.50
C LYS A 28 6.86 -18.25 13.19
N ARG A 29 7.79 -19.03 12.64
CA ARG A 29 8.45 -18.72 11.36
C ARG A 29 7.43 -18.50 10.23
N GLU A 30 6.38 -19.31 10.17
CA GLU A 30 5.36 -19.20 9.12
C GLU A 30 4.49 -17.94 9.27
N GLU A 31 4.23 -17.49 10.51
CA GLU A 31 3.52 -16.24 10.79
C GLU A 31 4.37 -15.03 10.39
N ARG A 32 5.66 -15.04 10.76
CA ARG A 32 6.62 -14.01 10.31
C ARG A 32 6.72 -13.94 8.79
N LYS A 33 6.84 -15.09 8.13
CA LYS A 33 6.88 -15.16 6.66
C LYS A 33 5.62 -14.59 6.04
N PHE A 34 4.44 -14.94 6.57
CA PHE A 34 3.18 -14.41 6.07
C PHE A 34 3.12 -12.89 6.21
N ILE A 35 3.41 -12.34 7.39
CA ILE A 35 3.37 -10.90 7.65
C ILE A 35 4.40 -10.16 6.81
N SER A 36 5.64 -10.66 6.69
CA SER A 36 6.68 -9.98 5.91
C SER A 36 6.32 -9.87 4.43
N HIS A 37 5.68 -10.90 3.86
CA HIS A 37 5.24 -10.87 2.46
C HIS A 37 4.02 -9.95 2.27
N VAL A 38 3.14 -9.85 3.27
CA VAL A 38 2.03 -8.87 3.25
C VAL A 38 2.57 -7.44 3.29
N LEU A 39 3.54 -7.15 4.16
CA LEU A 39 4.18 -5.83 4.24
C LEU A 39 4.90 -5.47 2.94
N ALA A 40 5.59 -6.44 2.33
CA ALA A 40 6.25 -6.26 1.04
C ALA A 40 5.25 -5.94 -0.09
N PHE A 41 4.09 -6.58 -0.09
CA PHE A 41 3.01 -6.26 -1.04
C PHE A 41 2.53 -4.81 -0.84
N PHE A 42 2.33 -4.36 0.39
CA PHE A 42 1.86 -3.01 0.68
C PHE A 42 2.88 -1.94 0.30
N ALA A 43 4.14 -2.09 0.73
CA ALA A 43 5.21 -1.14 0.42
C ALA A 43 5.36 -0.89 -1.08
N ALA A 44 5.17 -1.93 -1.90
CA ALA A 44 5.18 -1.84 -3.36
C ALA A 44 3.90 -1.23 -3.95
N SER A 45 2.72 -1.52 -3.38
CA SER A 45 1.43 -1.21 -4.01
C SER A 45 1.05 0.27 -3.91
N ASP A 46 1.34 0.94 -2.80
CA ASP A 46 0.96 2.36 -2.62
C ASP A 46 1.72 3.27 -3.61
N GLY A 47 2.95 2.90 -3.97
CA GLY A 47 3.70 3.56 -5.04
C GLY A 47 3.01 3.48 -6.40
N ILE A 48 2.40 2.33 -6.73
CA ILE A 48 1.64 2.13 -7.98
C ILE A 48 0.35 2.96 -7.97
N VAL A 49 -0.35 3.03 -6.83
CA VAL A 49 -1.54 3.87 -6.68
C VAL A 49 -1.17 5.35 -6.88
N ASN A 50 -0.08 5.80 -6.26
CA ASN A 50 0.43 7.16 -6.43
C ASN A 50 0.80 7.51 -7.86
N GLU A 51 1.44 6.60 -8.58
CA GLU A 51 1.78 6.78 -9.99
C GLU A 51 0.51 7.01 -10.84
N ASN A 52 -0.55 6.22 -10.61
CA ASN A 52 -1.82 6.42 -11.29
C ASN A 52 -2.48 7.76 -10.94
N LEU A 53 -2.49 8.13 -9.65
CA LEU A 53 -3.06 9.40 -9.20
C LEU A 53 -2.37 10.58 -9.87
N LEU A 54 -1.04 10.58 -9.91
CA LEU A 54 -0.23 11.67 -10.45
C LEU A 54 -0.27 11.74 -11.99
N GLN A 55 -0.17 10.60 -12.67
CA GLN A 55 -0.08 10.58 -14.13
C GLN A 55 -1.43 10.61 -14.83
N ARG A 56 -2.48 10.09 -14.19
CA ARG A 56 -3.79 9.90 -14.82
C ARG A 56 -4.87 10.72 -14.12
N PHE A 57 -5.33 10.29 -12.95
CA PHE A 57 -6.60 10.79 -12.39
C PHE A 57 -6.60 12.29 -12.10
N THR A 58 -5.51 12.83 -11.52
CA THR A 58 -5.41 14.27 -11.22
C THR A 58 -5.33 15.14 -12.47
N ARG A 59 -4.76 14.61 -13.56
CA ARG A 59 -4.65 15.32 -14.84
C ARG A 59 -5.97 15.34 -15.60
N GLU A 60 -6.69 14.23 -15.60
CA GLU A 60 -7.93 14.05 -16.35
C GLU A 60 -9.11 14.77 -15.70
N VAL A 61 -9.26 14.65 -14.37
CA VAL A 61 -10.37 15.28 -13.65
C VAL A 61 -10.11 16.77 -13.46
N GLN A 62 -11.02 17.61 -13.98
CA GLN A 62 -10.91 19.08 -13.90
C GLN A 62 -11.66 19.68 -12.71
N VAL A 63 -12.59 18.95 -12.10
CA VAL A 63 -13.39 19.43 -10.96
C VAL A 63 -12.49 19.66 -9.75
N LEU A 64 -12.53 20.87 -9.21
CA LEU A 64 -11.58 21.33 -8.19
C LEU A 64 -11.71 20.52 -6.89
N GLU A 65 -12.92 20.22 -6.46
CA GLU A 65 -13.20 19.45 -5.25
C GLU A 65 -12.63 18.03 -5.33
N ALA A 66 -12.66 17.43 -6.53
CA ALA A 66 -12.07 16.12 -6.79
C ALA A 66 -10.54 16.20 -6.81
N ARG A 67 -9.95 17.25 -7.40
CA ARG A 67 -8.50 17.49 -7.32
C ARG A 67 -8.02 17.71 -5.89
N CYS A 68 -8.77 18.42 -5.05
CA CYS A 68 -8.47 18.55 -3.62
C CYS A 68 -8.47 17.19 -2.92
N PHE A 69 -9.42 16.31 -3.26
CA PHE A 69 -9.46 14.95 -2.72
C PHE A 69 -8.25 14.13 -3.16
N TYR A 70 -7.96 14.05 -4.47
CA TYR A 70 -6.84 13.27 -4.99
C TYR A 70 -5.48 13.79 -4.54
N GLY A 71 -5.31 15.11 -4.42
CA GLY A 71 -4.08 15.68 -3.87
C GLY A 71 -3.83 15.24 -2.44
N PHE A 72 -4.90 15.17 -1.62
CA PHE A 72 -4.78 14.68 -0.25
C PHE A 72 -4.60 13.16 -0.19
N GLN A 73 -5.26 12.40 -1.07
CA GLN A 73 -5.04 10.95 -1.19
C GLN A 73 -3.57 10.66 -1.50
N PHE A 74 -2.97 11.35 -2.47
CA PHE A 74 -1.55 11.22 -2.81
C PHE A 74 -0.64 11.48 -1.60
N THR A 75 -0.95 12.50 -0.78
CA THR A 75 -0.22 12.73 0.47
C THR A 75 -0.34 11.55 1.43
N MET A 76 -1.55 11.01 1.63
CA MET A 76 -1.76 9.88 2.55
C MET A 76 -1.10 8.59 2.06
N GLU A 77 -1.08 8.30 0.76
CA GLU A 77 -0.39 7.12 0.23
C GLU A 77 1.14 7.19 0.42
N ASN A 78 1.74 8.38 0.41
CA ASN A 78 3.15 8.51 0.77
C ASN A 78 3.38 8.18 2.25
N ILE A 79 2.48 8.60 3.14
CA ILE A 79 2.53 8.27 4.57
C ILE A 79 2.33 6.76 4.78
N HIS A 80 1.44 6.13 4.01
CA HIS A 80 1.27 4.67 4.03
C HIS A 80 2.56 3.94 3.61
N SER A 81 3.16 4.36 2.49
CA SER A 81 4.41 3.79 1.99
C SER A 81 5.56 3.93 3.00
N GLU A 82 5.67 5.08 3.67
CA GLU A 82 6.61 5.31 4.76
C GLU A 82 6.34 4.39 5.95
N MET A 83 5.08 4.26 6.39
CA MET A 83 4.70 3.38 7.50
C MET A 83 5.06 1.93 7.21
N TYR A 84 4.77 1.41 6.01
CA TYR A 84 5.11 0.03 5.66
C TYR A 84 6.63 -0.19 5.57
N SER A 85 7.37 0.80 5.08
CA SER A 85 8.84 0.74 5.07
C SER A 85 9.40 0.70 6.49
N LEU A 86 8.87 1.53 7.39
CA LEU A 86 9.26 1.55 8.80
C LEU A 86 8.96 0.22 9.51
N LEU A 87 7.81 -0.41 9.21
CA LEU A 87 7.46 -1.73 9.73
C LEU A 87 8.45 -2.81 9.25
N ILE A 88 8.80 -2.81 7.96
CA ILE A 88 9.81 -3.72 7.41
C ILE A 88 11.16 -3.49 8.08
N ASP A 89 11.60 -2.24 8.21
CA ASP A 89 12.88 -1.90 8.86
C ASP A 89 12.92 -2.30 10.33
N THR A 90 11.79 -2.20 11.03
CA THR A 90 11.67 -2.58 12.45
C THR A 90 11.74 -4.09 12.62
N TYR A 91 11.04 -4.87 11.79
CA TYR A 91 10.89 -6.31 12.00
C TYR A 91 12.00 -7.14 11.32
N ILE A 92 12.53 -6.67 10.20
CA ILE A 92 13.47 -7.42 9.36
C ILE A 92 14.89 -6.94 9.64
N ARG A 93 15.61 -7.74 10.43
CA ARG A 93 16.97 -7.39 10.88
C ARG A 93 18.01 -7.46 9.78
N TYR A 94 17.88 -8.45 8.88
CA TYR A 94 18.91 -8.75 7.89
C TYR A 94 18.74 -7.86 6.64
N PRO A 95 19.77 -7.09 6.23
CA PRO A 95 19.68 -6.18 5.09
C PRO A 95 19.34 -6.88 3.77
N GLU A 96 19.82 -8.10 3.56
CA GLU A 96 19.54 -8.90 2.37
C GLU A 96 18.04 -9.25 2.27
N GLU A 97 17.44 -9.64 3.39
CA GLU A 97 16.00 -9.95 3.45
C GLU A 97 15.16 -8.69 3.24
N ARG A 98 15.56 -7.54 3.83
CA ARG A 98 14.92 -6.25 3.55
C ARG A 98 14.96 -5.91 2.06
N THR A 99 16.12 -6.06 1.44
CA THR A 99 16.31 -5.77 0.01
C THR A 99 15.45 -6.67 -0.85
N PHE A 100 15.34 -7.95 -0.49
CA PHE A 100 14.44 -8.89 -1.15
C PHE A 100 12.97 -8.46 -1.06
N LEU A 101 12.52 -7.99 0.11
CA LEU A 101 11.13 -7.57 0.35
C LEU A 101 10.81 -6.22 -0.30
N PHE A 102 11.72 -5.25 -0.28
CA PHE A 102 11.52 -3.96 -0.97
C PHE A 102 11.46 -4.13 -2.50
N ASN A 103 12.12 -5.15 -3.05
CA ASN A 103 12.05 -5.50 -4.46
C ASN A 103 10.98 -6.56 -4.78
N ALA A 104 9.94 -6.67 -3.95
CA ALA A 104 8.92 -7.72 -4.07
C ALA A 104 8.19 -7.80 -5.42
N ILE A 105 8.08 -6.70 -6.16
CA ILE A 105 7.53 -6.71 -7.52
C ILE A 105 8.37 -7.58 -8.46
N GLU A 106 9.68 -7.65 -8.25
CA GLU A 106 10.60 -8.44 -9.06
C GLU A 106 10.89 -9.81 -8.45
N THR A 107 10.91 -9.89 -7.11
CA THR A 107 11.37 -11.09 -6.39
C THR A 107 10.24 -12.04 -6.00
N LEU A 108 8.99 -11.57 -5.88
CA LEU A 108 7.84 -12.36 -5.45
C LEU A 108 6.78 -12.45 -6.55
N PRO A 109 6.65 -13.60 -7.25
CA PRO A 109 5.74 -13.74 -8.40
C PRO A 109 4.27 -13.41 -8.10
N CYS A 110 3.79 -13.68 -6.88
CA CYS A 110 2.41 -13.36 -6.49
C CYS A 110 2.17 -11.85 -6.37
N ILE A 111 3.18 -11.09 -5.93
CA ILE A 111 3.12 -9.62 -5.84
C ILE A 111 3.29 -9.03 -7.23
N LYS A 112 4.23 -9.57 -8.02
CA LYS A 112 4.43 -9.20 -9.42
C LYS A 112 3.14 -9.23 -10.22
N GLN A 113 2.38 -10.33 -10.14
CA GLN A 113 1.12 -10.46 -10.90
C GLN A 113 0.08 -9.39 -10.53
N LYS A 114 -0.03 -9.05 -9.24
CA LYS A 114 -0.93 -7.97 -8.78
C LYS A 114 -0.44 -6.60 -9.25
N ALA A 115 0.87 -6.36 -9.17
CA ALA A 115 1.50 -5.12 -9.64
C ALA A 115 1.33 -4.94 -11.15
N ASP A 116 1.66 -5.96 -11.94
CA ASP A 116 1.52 -5.95 -13.40
C ASP A 116 0.06 -5.70 -13.81
N TRP A 117 -0.91 -6.28 -13.10
CA TRP A 117 -2.34 -6.02 -13.34
C TRP A 117 -2.68 -4.53 -13.15
N ALA A 118 -2.23 -3.91 -12.07
CA ALA A 118 -2.48 -2.49 -11.81
C ALA A 118 -1.75 -1.58 -12.82
N LEU A 119 -0.49 -1.88 -13.12
CA LEU A 119 0.33 -1.13 -14.09
C LEU A 119 -0.28 -1.16 -15.51
N ASN A 120 -0.90 -2.27 -15.91
CA ASN A 120 -1.60 -2.35 -17.19
C ASN A 120 -2.74 -1.32 -17.31
N TRP A 121 -3.44 -1.00 -16.21
CA TRP A 121 -4.47 0.04 -16.20
C TRP A 121 -3.89 1.45 -16.25
N ILE A 122 -2.73 1.68 -15.65
CA ILE A 122 -2.00 2.96 -15.75
C ILE A 122 -1.55 3.20 -17.18
N ASN A 123 -1.02 2.16 -17.83
CA ASN A 123 -0.47 2.25 -19.19
C ASN A 123 -1.52 2.10 -20.29
N SER A 124 -2.77 1.80 -19.95
CA SER A 124 -3.83 1.67 -20.95
C SER A 124 -4.18 3.04 -21.57
N GLU A 125 -3.98 3.15 -22.87
CA GLU A 125 -4.36 4.33 -23.66
C GLU A 125 -5.80 4.24 -24.20
N THR A 126 -6.33 3.03 -24.30
CA THR A 126 -7.66 2.76 -24.87
C THR A 126 -8.77 2.72 -23.83
N SER A 127 -8.45 2.41 -22.57
CA SER A 127 -9.46 2.33 -21.50
C SER A 127 -9.95 3.70 -21.07
N THR A 128 -11.27 3.82 -20.95
CA THR A 128 -11.93 5.02 -20.47
C THR A 128 -11.57 5.32 -19.01
N TYR A 129 -11.78 6.57 -18.59
CA TYR A 129 -11.66 6.93 -17.17
C TYR A 129 -12.59 6.08 -16.29
N GLY A 130 -13.81 5.79 -16.76
CA GLY A 130 -14.79 4.96 -16.03
C GLY A 130 -14.30 3.55 -15.75
N GLU A 131 -13.69 2.88 -16.72
CA GLU A 131 -13.10 1.55 -16.54
C GLU A 131 -11.90 1.60 -15.58
N ARG A 132 -11.02 2.59 -15.75
CA ARG A 132 -9.83 2.73 -14.90
C ARG A 132 -10.16 3.09 -13.46
N VAL A 133 -11.18 3.93 -13.21
CA VAL A 133 -11.59 4.23 -11.83
C VAL A 133 -12.19 3.01 -11.14
N VAL A 134 -12.92 2.16 -11.85
CA VAL A 134 -13.39 0.86 -11.32
C VAL A 134 -12.21 -0.08 -11.06
N ALA A 135 -11.24 -0.14 -11.97
CA ALA A 135 -10.05 -0.95 -11.79
C ALA A 135 -9.26 -0.55 -10.55
N PHE A 136 -9.03 0.75 -10.34
CA PHE A 136 -8.32 1.24 -9.16
C PHE A 136 -9.14 1.14 -7.87
N ALA A 137 -10.47 1.21 -7.94
CA ALA A 137 -11.32 0.84 -6.81
C ALA A 137 -11.17 -0.66 -6.44
N ALA A 138 -10.95 -1.54 -7.42
CA ALA A 138 -10.63 -2.94 -7.16
C ALA A 138 -9.19 -3.11 -6.60
N VAL A 139 -8.22 -2.31 -7.04
CA VAL A 139 -6.89 -2.28 -6.42
C VAL A 139 -7.03 -1.92 -4.94
N GLU A 140 -7.52 -0.73 -4.61
CA GLU A 140 -7.58 -0.24 -3.22
C GLU A 140 -8.55 -1.06 -2.34
N GLY A 141 -9.69 -1.49 -2.90
CA GLY A 141 -10.75 -2.15 -2.13
C GLY A 141 -10.65 -3.67 -2.06
N ILE A 142 -10.25 -4.35 -3.15
CA ILE A 142 -10.24 -5.81 -3.22
C ILE A 142 -8.83 -6.35 -2.99
N PHE A 143 -7.80 -5.79 -3.65
CA PHE A 143 -6.44 -6.34 -3.54
C PHE A 143 -5.86 -6.23 -2.12
N PHE A 144 -6.26 -5.20 -1.36
CA PHE A 144 -5.83 -5.05 0.04
C PHE A 144 -6.73 -5.76 1.04
N SER A 145 -7.98 -6.10 0.68
CA SER A 145 -8.99 -6.61 1.62
C SER A 145 -8.53 -7.83 2.43
N GLY A 146 -7.96 -8.84 1.75
CA GLY A 146 -7.49 -10.07 2.40
C GLY A 146 -6.33 -9.81 3.35
N SER A 147 -5.43 -8.90 3.00
CA SER A 147 -4.30 -8.51 3.84
C SER A 147 -4.75 -7.70 5.07
N PHE A 148 -5.70 -6.78 4.92
CA PHE A 148 -6.26 -6.08 6.07
C PHE A 148 -7.01 -7.06 6.99
N ALA A 149 -7.84 -7.95 6.43
CA ALA A 149 -8.55 -8.95 7.22
C ALA A 149 -7.59 -9.85 8.02
N SER A 150 -6.45 -10.25 7.44
CA SER A 150 -5.47 -11.07 8.13
C SER A 150 -4.73 -10.32 9.25
N ILE A 151 -4.45 -9.02 9.08
CA ILE A 151 -3.88 -8.19 10.16
C ILE A 151 -4.89 -7.98 11.29
N PHE A 152 -6.17 -7.75 10.97
CA PHE A 152 -7.23 -7.69 11.96
C PHE A 152 -7.41 -9.02 12.72
N TRP A 153 -7.15 -10.14 12.06
CA TRP A 153 -7.11 -11.45 12.74
C TRP A 153 -5.99 -11.53 13.77
N LEU A 154 -4.78 -11.03 13.45
CA LEU A 154 -3.66 -11.00 14.39
C LEU A 154 -3.96 -10.14 15.62
N LYS A 155 -4.69 -9.02 15.46
CA LYS A 155 -5.14 -8.17 16.58
C LYS A 155 -6.07 -8.91 17.58
N LYS A 156 -6.76 -9.96 17.12
CA LYS A 156 -7.70 -10.71 17.96
C LYS A 156 -6.99 -11.75 18.85
N LEU A 157 -5.81 -12.21 18.44
CA LEU A 157 -5.01 -13.19 19.17
C LEU A 157 -4.45 -12.59 20.46
#